data_AF-A0A6J4GYW8-F1
#
_entry.id   AF-A0A6J4GYW8-F1
#
_cell.length_a   1.000
_cell.length_b   1.000
_cell.length_c   1.000
_cell.angle_alpha   90.00
_cell.angle_beta   90.00
_cell.angle_gamma   90.00
#
_symmetry.space_group_name_H-M   'P 1'
#
loop_
_entity.id
_entity.type
_entity.pdbx_description
1 polymer ?
#
loop_
_entity_poly.entity_id
_entity_poly.type
_entity_poly.pdbx_seq_one_letter_code
_entity_poly.pdbx_strand_id
1 'polypeptide(L)' 'MDDLDAWVEYLKARDVPLTAGPFDLSFPSGPVRGLFIADPEGNPVELMQRQAR' A
#
# COMPACT_ATOMS: atom_id res chain seq x y z
N MET A 1 -0.44 10.72 10.94
CA MET A 1 -0.59 10.56 9.49
C MET A 1 0.04 9.22 9.19
N ASP A 2 -0.77 8.24 8.80
CA ASP A 2 -0.25 6.90 8.54
C ASP A 2 0.61 6.94 7.29
N ASP A 3 1.85 6.43 7.38
CA ASP A 3 2.82 6.49 6.28
C ASP A 3 2.26 5.92 4.98
N LEU A 4 1.40 4.88 5.05
CA LEU A 4 0.82 4.29 3.85
C LEU A 4 -0.19 5.21 3.15
N ASP A 5 -0.98 6.00 3.89
CA ASP A 5 -1.91 6.96 3.28
C ASP A 5 -1.13 8.09 2.59
N ALA A 6 0.02 8.49 3.15
CA ALA A 6 0.93 9.41 2.48
C ALA A 6 1.51 8.82 1.18
N TRP A 7 1.80 7.51 1.16
CA TRP A 7 2.20 6.80 -0.06
C TRP A 7 1.09 6.76 -1.12
N VAL A 8 -0.18 6.55 -0.72
CA VAL A 8 -1.33 6.58 -1.64
C VAL A 8 -1.41 7.94 -2.33
N GLU A 9 -1.36 9.03 -1.57
CA GLU A 9 -1.41 10.39 -2.13
C GLU A 9 -0.18 10.69 -3.01
N TYR A 10 1.00 10.23 -2.60
CA TYR A 10 2.24 10.37 -3.38
C TYR A 10 2.15 9.68 -4.76
N LEU A 11 1.61 8.45 -4.79
CA LEU A 11 1.46 7.65 -6.00
C LEU A 11 0.41 8.25 -6.93
N LYS A 12 -0.73 8.67 -6.37
CA LYS A 12 -1.80 9.34 -7.11
C LYS A 12 -1.32 10.64 -7.76
N ALA A 13 -0.53 11.45 -7.05
CA ALA A 13 0.05 12.68 -7.59
C ALA A 13 1.04 12.46 -8.76
N ARG A 14 1.42 11.21 -9.05
CA ARG A 14 2.33 10.81 -10.13
C ARG A 14 1.65 9.94 -11.19
N ASP A 15 0.32 9.88 -11.16
CA ASP A 15 -0.47 9.02 -12.05
C ASP A 15 -0.04 7.55 -12.02
N VAL A 16 0.43 7.07 -10.86
CA VAL A 16 0.72 5.65 -10.63
C VAL A 16 -0.55 4.98 -10.11
N PRO A 17 -1.23 4.15 -10.92
CA PRO A 17 -2.46 3.51 -10.50
C PRO A 17 -2.19 2.42 -9.46
N LEU A 18 -3.05 2.34 -8.45
CA LEU A 18 -3.10 1.17 -7.58
C LEU A 18 -3.72 0.02 -8.38
N THR A 19 -3.07 -1.14 -8.35
CA THR A 19 -3.63 -2.38 -8.93
C THR A 19 -4.57 -3.06 -7.94
N ALA A 20 -4.38 -2.85 -6.64
CA ALA A 20 -5.31 -3.20 -5.57
C ALA A 20 -5.06 -2.39 -4.29
N GLY A 21 -6.12 -2.22 -3.48
CA GLY A 21 -6.06 -1.52 -2.19
C GLY A 21 -6.33 0.00 -2.27
N PRO A 22 -6.09 0.74 -1.17
CA PRO A 22 -5.59 0.24 0.12
C PRO A 22 -6.57 -0.72 0.82
N PHE A 23 -6.05 -1.68 1.57
CA PHE A 23 -6.82 -2.65 2.36
C PHE A 23 -6.19 -2.86 3.74
N ASP A 24 -7.01 -3.31 4.69
CA ASP A 24 -6.59 -3.67 6.04
C ASP A 24 -6.67 -5.20 6.21
N LEU A 25 -5.59 -5.80 6.70
CA LEU A 25 -5.45 -7.23 6.96
C LEU A 25 -5.13 -7.47 8.43
N SER A 26 -5.75 -8.50 9.00
CA SER A 26 -5.48 -8.95 10.36
C SER A 26 -4.66 -10.23 10.34
N PHE A 27 -3.41 -10.16 10.83
CA PHE A 27 -2.54 -11.33 11.00
C PHE A 27 -2.34 -11.66 12.48
N PRO A 28 -1.96 -12.90 12.84
CA PRO A 28 -1.58 -13.25 14.21
C PRO A 28 -0.46 -12.38 14.79
N SER A 29 0.43 -11.89 13.93
CA SER A 29 1.52 -10.98 14.26
C SER A 29 1.10 -9.51 14.42
N GLY A 30 -0.14 -9.16 14.09
CA GLY A 30 -0.70 -7.82 14.19
C GLY A 30 -1.45 -7.35 12.93
N PRO A 31 -2.21 -6.25 13.03
CA PRO A 31 -2.85 -5.62 11.89
C PRO A 31 -1.81 -5.01 10.92
N VAL A 32 -2.08 -5.15 9.63
CA VAL A 32 -1.28 -4.60 8.54
C VAL A 32 -2.19 -3.90 7.55
N ARG A 33 -1.77 -2.74 7.06
CA ARG A 33 -2.41 -2.04 5.93
C ARG A 33 -1.53 -2.20 4.71
N GLY A 34 -2.12 -2.45 3.55
CA GLY A 34 -1.36 -2.70 2.33
C GLY A 34 -2.01 -2.17 1.06
N LEU A 35 -1.20 -2.08 0.01
CA LEU A 35 -1.61 -1.75 -1.36
C LEU A 35 -0.68 -2.44 -2.37
N PHE A 36 -1.16 -2.54 -3.61
CA PHE A 36 -0.37 -3.02 -4.74
C PHE A 36 -0.31 -1.97 -5.86
N ILE A 37 0.83 -1.91 -6.53
CA ILE A 37 1.04 -1.22 -7.80
C ILE A 37 1.71 -2.17 -8.81
N ALA A 38 1.80 -1.75 -10.06
CA ALA A 38 2.69 -2.38 -11.03
C ALA A 38 3.89 -1.47 -11.30
N ASP A 39 5.09 -2.05 -11.41
CA ASP A 39 6.25 -1.33 -11.93
C ASP A 39 6.13 -1.14 -13.46
N PRO A 40 7.06 -0.41 -14.11
CA PRO A 40 7.01 -0.18 -15.56
C PRO A 40 7.10 -1.45 -16.42
N GLU A 41 7.64 -2.54 -15.88
CA GLU A 41 7.74 -3.84 -16.55
C GLU A 41 6.47 -4.70 -16.31
N GLY A 42 5.52 -4.21 -15.50
CA GLY A 42 4.30 -4.90 -15.13
C GLY A 42 4.46 -5.85 -13.95
N ASN A 43 5.61 -5.85 -13.26
CA ASN A 43 5.79 -6.67 -12.06
C ASN A 43 4.98 -6.10 -10.89
N PRO A 44 4.35 -6.95 -10.07
CA PRO A 44 3.61 -6.50 -8.90
C PRO A 44 4.58 -5.99 -7.82
N VAL A 45 4.29 -4.81 -7.28
CA VAL A 45 4.98 -4.27 -6.11
C VAL A 45 3.97 -4.12 -4.98
N GLU A 46 4.30 -4.70 -3.83
CA GLU A 46 3.49 -4.67 -2.63
C GLU A 46 4.08 -3.69 -1.60
N LEU A 47 3.25 -2.79 -1.09
CA LEU A 47 3.62 -1.91 0.02
C LEU A 47 2.76 -2.30 1.23
N MET A 48 3.43 -2.59 2.35
CA MET A 48 2.80 -3.06 3.59
C MET A 48 3.31 -2.25 4.77
N GLN A 49 2.39 -1.77 5.61
CA GLN A 49 2.68 -1.07 6.86
C GLN A 49 2.05 -1.83 8.03
N ARG A 50 2.88 -2.28 8.99
CA ARG A 50 2.37 -2.75 10.28
C ARG A 50 1.73 -1.59 11.01
N GLN A 51 0.49 -1.78 11.45
CA GLN A 51 -0.21 -0.78 12.24
C GLN A 51 0.23 -0.93 13.69
N ALA A 52 0.79 0.12 14.28
CA ALA A 52 1.09 0.14 15.71
C ALA A 52 -0.24 0.07 16.48
N ARG A 53 -0.25 -0.65 17.60
CA ARG A 53 -1.42 -0.74 18.49
C ARG A 53 -1.65 0.57 19.24
#